data_AF-A0A0B5FDR0-F1
#
_entry.id   AF-A0A0B5FDR0-F1
#
_cell.length_a   1.000
_cell.length_b   1.000
_cell.length_c   1.000
_cell.angle_alpha   90.00
_cell.angle_beta   90.00
_cell.angle_gamma   90.00
#
_symmetry.space_group_name_H-M   'P 1'
#
loop_
_entity.id
_entity.type
_entity.pdbx_description
1 polymer ?
#
loop_
_entity_poly.entity_id
_entity_poly.type
_entity_poly.pdbx_seq_one_letter_code
_entity_poly.pdbx_strand_id
1 'polypeptide(L)'
;MSEYFTMPEGYRCPLCPTHDDDDFCWHHLLSTPICRACSHEIINLVYDEKRIDDSALDQLEAVTGLSYEELQVAVLMPEIRHKEKILKSRDYAAKHHNSPQLDLDEWLEKERQELARTRRMVAIAKARIRVRKKAEQRSEKEIP
;
A
#
# COMPACT_ATOMS: atom_id res chain seq x y z
N MET A 1 12.92 4.28 -4.92
CA MET A 1 14.10 4.31 -4.03
C MET A 1 13.61 4.91 -2.73
N SER A 2 13.58 4.14 -1.65
CA SER A 2 13.25 4.67 -0.32
C SER A 2 14.45 5.48 0.15
N GLU A 3 14.26 6.76 0.45
CA GLU A 3 15.29 7.58 1.08
C GLU A 3 15.46 7.11 2.53
N TYR A 4 16.70 6.81 2.92
CA TYR A 4 17.05 6.42 4.28
C TYR A 4 17.41 7.67 5.08
N PHE A 5 16.96 7.71 6.32
CA PHE A 5 17.15 8.86 7.20
C PHE A 5 17.88 8.44 8.48
N THR A 6 18.88 9.21 8.85
CA THR A 6 19.45 9.14 10.20
C THR A 6 18.57 9.97 11.12
N MET A 7 18.00 9.34 12.14
CA MET A 7 17.13 10.01 13.11
C MET A 7 17.92 10.52 14.31
N PRO A 8 17.43 11.55 15.02
CA PRO A 8 18.05 12.00 16.27
C PRO A 8 18.13 10.87 17.29
N GLU A 9 19.15 10.93 18.16
CA GLU A 9 19.31 9.98 19.26
C GLU A 9 18.04 9.96 20.12
N GLY A 10 17.53 8.76 20.41
CA GLY A 10 16.29 8.55 21.16
C GLY A 10 15.00 8.62 20.33
N TYR A 11 15.06 8.85 19.02
CA TYR A 11 13.89 8.65 18.15
C TYR A 11 13.42 7.18 18.21
N ARG A 12 12.10 6.99 18.23
CA ARG A 12 11.46 5.67 18.27
C ARG A 12 10.43 5.57 17.16
N CYS A 13 10.41 4.43 16.48
CA CYS A 13 9.41 4.13 15.47
C CYS A 13 8.02 4.24 16.10
N PRO A 14 7.07 4.99 15.51
CA PRO A 14 5.72 5.14 16.07
C PRO A 14 4.91 3.83 16.07
N LEU A 15 5.32 2.84 15.26
CA LEU A 15 4.67 1.54 15.17
C LEU A 15 5.27 0.48 16.11
N CYS A 16 6.55 0.61 16.46
CA CYS A 16 7.25 -0.31 17.36
C CYS A 16 8.16 0.45 18.35
N PRO A 17 7.59 1.28 19.25
CA PRO A 17 8.38 2.16 20.10
C PRO A 17 9.27 1.43 21.11
N THR A 18 9.08 0.11 21.29
CA THR A 18 9.85 -0.75 22.18
C THR A 18 11.14 -1.29 21.57
N HIS A 19 11.28 -1.22 20.24
CA HIS A 19 12.49 -1.65 19.55
C HIS A 19 13.45 -0.47 19.34
N ASP A 20 14.73 -0.74 19.52
CA ASP A 20 15.80 0.20 19.18
C ASP A 20 16.22 -0.09 17.75
N ASP A 21 15.75 0.74 16.83
CA ASP A 21 16.06 0.67 15.40
C ASP A 21 16.95 1.85 15.02
N ASP A 22 17.89 1.59 14.13
CA ASP A 22 18.87 2.54 13.61
C ASP A 22 18.66 2.85 12.12
N ASP A 23 17.84 2.04 11.44
CA ASP A 23 17.47 2.20 10.03
C ASP A 23 16.03 2.69 9.85
N PHE A 24 15.89 3.96 9.44
CA PHE A 24 14.58 4.58 9.18
C PHE A 24 14.39 4.95 7.71
N CYS A 25 13.16 4.81 7.23
CA CYS A 25 12.72 5.29 5.94
C CYS A 25 11.46 6.14 6.07
N TRP A 26 11.30 7.13 5.20
CA TRP A 26 10.08 7.93 5.16
C TRP A 26 8.90 7.09 4.69
N HIS A 27 7.82 7.06 5.48
CA HIS A 27 6.61 6.36 5.11
C HIS A 27 5.48 7.33 4.79
N HIS A 28 5.03 7.34 3.52
CA HIS A 28 4.06 8.30 3.02
C HIS A 28 2.68 8.22 3.70
N LEU A 29 2.25 7.02 4.14
CA LEU A 29 0.97 6.86 4.83
C LEU A 29 0.96 7.58 6.18
N LEU A 30 2.08 7.52 6.90
CA LEU A 30 2.22 8.07 8.25
C LEU A 30 2.81 9.48 8.24
N SER A 31 3.33 9.93 7.10
CA SER A 31 4.03 11.21 6.95
C SER A 31 5.12 11.42 8.00
N THR A 32 5.82 10.33 8.34
CA THR A 32 6.86 10.29 9.35
C THR A 32 7.85 9.16 9.02
N PRO A 33 9.11 9.24 9.47
CA PRO A 33 10.04 8.12 9.41
C PRO A 33 9.52 6.92 10.21
N ILE A 34 9.71 5.72 9.70
CA ILE A 34 9.47 4.47 10.45
C ILE A 34 10.65 3.54 10.25
N CYS A 35 10.83 2.58 11.15
CA CYS A 35 11.88 1.59 10.97
C CYS A 35 11.61 0.73 9.73
N ARG A 36 12.69 0.21 9.16
CA ARG A 36 12.63 -0.63 7.95
C ARG A 36 11.72 -1.85 8.13
N ALA A 37 11.77 -2.49 9.31
CA ALA A 37 10.95 -3.67 9.60
C ALA A 37 9.45 -3.36 9.46
N CYS A 38 8.96 -2.32 10.13
CA CYS A 38 7.57 -1.89 10.01
C CYS A 38 7.20 -1.47 8.58
N SER A 39 8.11 -0.84 7.84
CA SER A 39 7.83 -0.50 6.44
C SER A 39 7.60 -1.74 5.57
N HIS A 40 8.32 -2.84 5.80
CA HIS A 40 8.11 -4.10 5.09
C HIS A 40 6.81 -4.78 5.54
N GLU A 41 6.53 -4.75 6.84
CA GLU A 41 5.35 -5.37 7.44
C GLU A 41 4.06 -4.72 6.93
N ILE A 42 4.00 -3.39 6.84
CA ILE A 42 2.83 -2.67 6.30
C ILE A 42 2.52 -3.12 4.88
N ILE A 43 3.54 -3.25 4.02
CA ILE A 43 3.35 -3.68 2.64
C ILE A 43 2.77 -5.10 2.63
N ASN A 44 3.32 -6.02 3.41
CA ASN A 44 2.83 -7.39 3.46
C ASN A 44 1.39 -7.47 3.97
N LEU A 45 1.06 -6.72 5.03
CA LEU A 45 -0.27 -6.73 5.65
C LEU A 45 -1.37 -6.21 4.72
N VAL A 46 -1.09 -5.22 3.88
CA VAL A 46 -2.10 -4.64 2.97
C VAL A 46 -2.19 -5.35 1.62
N TYR A 47 -1.16 -6.13 1.26
CA TYR A 47 -1.13 -6.94 0.03
C TYR A 47 -1.96 -8.22 0.10
N ASP A 48 -2.56 -8.51 1.25
CA ASP A 48 -3.41 -9.68 1.41
C ASP A 48 -4.86 -9.42 0.99
N GLU A 49 -5.48 -10.41 0.34
CA GLU A 49 -6.84 -10.26 -0.20
C GLU A 49 -7.91 -10.24 0.90
N LYS A 50 -7.53 -10.69 2.09
CA LYS A 50 -8.37 -10.72 3.29
C LYS A 50 -7.63 -10.06 4.44
N ARG A 51 -8.39 -9.40 5.32
CA ARG A 51 -7.85 -8.93 6.59
C ARG A 51 -7.36 -10.15 7.37
N ILE A 52 -6.08 -10.16 7.72
CA ILE A 52 -5.51 -11.13 8.65
C ILE A 52 -5.73 -10.58 10.05
N ASP A 53 -6.00 -11.47 11.00
CA ASP A 53 -6.02 -11.10 12.42
C ASP A 53 -4.59 -10.92 12.90
N ASP A 54 -4.16 -9.66 13.00
CA ASP A 54 -2.77 -9.31 13.23
C ASP A 54 -2.69 -8.03 14.09
N SER A 55 -1.94 -8.11 15.19
CA SER A 55 -1.77 -6.99 16.12
C SER A 55 -1.06 -5.79 15.51
N ALA A 56 -0.17 -6.00 14.52
CA ALA A 56 0.47 -4.89 13.81
C ALA A 56 -0.54 -4.17 12.91
N LEU A 57 -1.53 -4.88 12.36
CA LEU A 57 -2.61 -4.25 11.62
C LEU A 57 -3.50 -3.41 12.54
N ASP A 58 -3.88 -3.93 13.71
CA ASP A 58 -4.67 -3.17 14.70
C ASP A 58 -3.94 -1.88 15.13
N GLN A 59 -2.62 -2.00 15.38
CA GLN A 59 -1.78 -0.85 15.69
C GLN A 59 -1.74 0.15 14.52
N LEU A 60 -1.70 -0.34 13.28
CA LEU A 60 -1.75 0.52 12.10
C LEU A 60 -3.06 1.29 12.01
N GLU A 61 -4.20 0.61 12.18
CA GLU A 61 -5.53 1.22 12.18
C GLU A 61 -5.64 2.28 13.30
N ALA A 62 -5.10 1.98 14.48
CA ALA A 62 -5.09 2.91 15.62
C ALA A 62 -4.22 4.15 15.38
N VAL A 63 -3.02 3.98 14.80
CA VAL A 63 -2.09 5.09 14.55
C VAL A 63 -2.56 5.96 13.39
N THR A 64 -3.14 5.38 12.34
CA THR A 64 -3.56 6.14 11.16
C THR A 64 -5.00 6.65 11.24
N GLY A 65 -5.82 6.05 12.11
CA GLY A 65 -7.27 6.28 12.13
C GLY A 65 -7.99 5.80 10.86
N LEU A 66 -7.36 4.90 10.10
CA LEU A 66 -7.90 4.37 8.85
C LEU A 66 -8.28 2.91 9.07
N SER A 67 -9.42 2.47 8.53
CA SER A 67 -9.72 1.03 8.54
C SER A 67 -8.79 0.26 7.61
N TYR A 68 -8.75 -1.07 7.74
CA TYR A 68 -8.00 -1.97 6.87
C TYR A 68 -8.24 -1.68 5.38
N GLU A 69 -9.50 -1.53 4.96
CA GLU A 69 -9.80 -1.22 3.56
C GLU A 69 -9.29 0.17 3.14
N GLU A 70 -9.31 1.15 4.03
CA GLU A 70 -8.79 2.49 3.75
C GLU A 70 -7.27 2.47 3.65
N LEU A 71 -6.61 1.67 4.50
CA LEU A 71 -5.17 1.36 4.42
C LEU A 71 -4.80 0.70 3.09
N GLN A 72 -5.54 -0.33 2.67
CA GLN A 72 -5.32 -0.98 1.37
C GLN A 72 -5.41 0.02 0.21
N VAL A 73 -6.42 0.89 0.22
CA VAL A 73 -6.56 1.91 -0.81
C VAL A 73 -5.39 2.91 -0.76
N ALA A 74 -5.00 3.36 0.42
CA ALA A 74 -3.93 4.35 0.60
C ALA A 74 -2.56 3.83 0.16
N VAL A 75 -2.24 2.56 0.43
CA VAL A 75 -0.95 1.96 0.06
C VAL A 75 -0.92 1.50 -1.40
N LEU A 76 -1.97 0.83 -1.89
CA LEU A 76 -1.95 0.19 -3.21
C LEU A 76 -2.23 1.18 -4.37
N MET A 77 -2.96 2.28 -4.13
CA MET A 77 -3.25 3.26 -5.20
C MET A 77 -2.00 3.97 -5.76
N PRO A 78 -1.05 4.45 -4.93
CA PRO A 78 0.25 4.93 -5.43
C PRO A 78 0.99 3.92 -6.29
N GLU A 79 1.01 2.65 -5.90
CA GLU A 79 1.70 1.59 -6.63
C GLU A 79 1.03 1.27 -7.97
N ILE A 80 -0.31 1.22 -8.01
CA ILE A 80 -1.08 1.11 -9.26
C ILE A 80 -0.66 2.21 -10.23
N ARG A 81 -0.66 3.48 -9.78
CA ARG A 81 -0.29 4.63 -10.61
C ARG A 81 1.16 4.53 -11.11
N HIS A 82 2.06 4.07 -10.26
CA HIS A 82 3.46 3.88 -10.60
C HIS A 82 3.65 2.78 -11.65
N LYS A 83 3.07 1.59 -11.43
CA LYS A 83 3.11 0.45 -12.37
C LYS A 83 2.46 0.82 -13.72
N GLU A 84 1.34 1.54 -13.72
CA GLU A 84 0.69 2.04 -14.94
C GLU A 84 1.63 2.95 -15.75
N LYS A 85 2.36 3.84 -15.08
CA LYS A 85 3.33 4.73 -15.73
C LYS A 85 4.48 3.93 -16.36
N ILE A 86 5.02 2.95 -15.64
CA ILE A 86 6.10 2.08 -16.14
C ILE A 86 5.62 1.28 -17.36
N LEU A 87 4.47 0.61 -17.25
CA LEU A 87 3.91 -0.20 -18.33
C LEU A 87 3.65 0.63 -19.58
N LYS A 88 3.07 1.84 -19.44
CA LYS A 88 2.83 2.73 -20.57
C LYS A 88 4.14 3.15 -21.26
N SER A 89 5.19 3.43 -20.49
CA SER A 89 6.51 3.78 -21.02
C SER A 89 7.16 2.61 -21.76
N ARG A 90 7.02 1.38 -21.25
CA ARG A 90 7.60 0.19 -21.87
C ARG A 90 6.82 -0.29 -23.09
N ASP A 91 5.48 -0.21 -23.06
CA ASP A 91 4.63 -0.45 -24.24
C ASP A 91 5.02 0.47 -25.41
N TYR A 92 5.34 1.73 -25.10
CA TYR A 92 5.83 2.67 -26.10
C TYR A 92 7.20 2.24 -26.65
N ALA A 93 8.17 1.93 -25.78
CA ALA A 93 9.50 1.50 -26.20
C ALA A 93 9.47 0.20 -27.03
N ALA A 94 8.67 -0.79 -26.63
CA ALA A 94 8.51 -2.08 -27.32
C ALA A 94 7.96 -1.93 -28.75
N LYS A 95 7.09 -0.93 -28.98
CA LYS A 95 6.53 -0.61 -30.31
C LYS A 95 7.50 0.14 -31.22
N HIS A 96 8.58 0.70 -30.67
CA HIS A 96 9.46 1.63 -31.39
C HIS A 96 10.94 1.20 -31.46
N HIS A 97 11.33 0.06 -30.88
CA HIS A 97 12.69 -0.49 -30.96
C HIS A 97 12.73 -1.98 -31.37
N ASN A 98 13.58 -2.32 -32.34
CA ASN A 98 13.88 -3.71 -32.77
C ASN A 98 14.83 -4.39 -31.76
N SER A 99 14.31 -4.84 -30.62
CA SER A 99 15.08 -5.60 -29.61
C SER A 99 14.44 -6.97 -29.34
N PRO A 100 15.16 -7.94 -28.78
CA PRO A 100 14.66 -9.30 -28.59
C PRO A 100 13.38 -9.30 -27.74
N GLN A 101 12.25 -9.68 -28.35
CA GLN A 101 10.91 -9.41 -27.82
C GLN A 101 10.44 -10.37 -26.72
N LEU A 102 10.91 -11.63 -26.72
CA LEU A 102 10.32 -12.72 -25.93
C LEU A 102 10.36 -12.49 -24.40
N ASP A 103 11.53 -12.15 -23.85
CA ASP A 103 11.68 -11.92 -22.40
C ASP A 103 10.94 -10.65 -21.93
N LEU A 104 10.81 -9.67 -22.83
CA LEU A 104 10.09 -8.42 -22.54
C LEU A 104 8.58 -8.65 -22.52
N ASP A 105 8.05 -9.43 -23.47
CA ASP A 105 6.62 -9.73 -23.56
C ASP A 105 6.15 -10.58 -22.37
N GLU A 106 6.93 -11.57 -21.94
CA GLU A 106 6.64 -12.37 -20.75
C GLU A 106 6.63 -11.50 -19.48
N TRP A 107 7.64 -10.64 -19.32
CA TRP A 107 7.70 -9.70 -18.19
C TRP A 107 6.51 -8.73 -18.20
N LEU A 108 6.16 -8.17 -19.37
CA LEU A 108 5.04 -7.24 -19.52
C LEU A 108 3.71 -7.90 -19.15
N GLU A 109 3.50 -9.15 -19.57
CA GLU A 109 2.29 -9.89 -19.23
C GLU A 109 2.20 -10.15 -17.72
N LYS A 110 3.29 -10.58 -17.09
CA LYS A 110 3.34 -10.77 -15.63
C LYS A 110 2.99 -9.48 -14.88
N GLU A 111 3.60 -8.35 -15.27
CA GLU A 111 3.31 -7.06 -14.64
C GLU A 111 1.87 -6.59 -14.86
N ARG A 112 1.28 -6.87 -16.04
CA ARG A 112 -0.15 -6.60 -16.31
C ARG A 112 -1.05 -7.43 -15.41
N GLN A 113 -0.74 -8.70 -15.20
CA GLN A 113 -1.49 -9.59 -14.32
C GLN A 113 -1.42 -9.13 -12.86
N GLU A 114 -0.23 -8.75 -12.37
CA GLU A 114 -0.06 -8.17 -11.04
C GLU A 114 -0.82 -6.86 -10.86
N LEU A 115 -0.76 -5.97 -11.86
CA LEU A 115 -1.52 -4.72 -11.86
C LEU A 115 -3.03 -4.99 -11.82
N ALA A 116 -3.51 -5.97 -12.59
CA ALA A 116 -4.92 -6.36 -12.59
C ALA A 116 -5.36 -6.92 -11.23
N ARG A 117 -4.52 -7.75 -10.58
CA ARG A 117 -4.77 -8.25 -9.22
C ARG A 117 -4.88 -7.08 -8.23
N THR A 118 -3.90 -6.19 -8.23
CA THR A 118 -3.85 -5.03 -7.32
C THR A 118 -5.05 -4.11 -7.50
N ARG A 119 -5.46 -3.85 -8.76
CA ARG A 119 -6.69 -3.09 -9.07
C ARG A 119 -7.95 -3.75 -8.52
N ARG A 120 -8.06 -5.09 -8.62
CA ARG A 120 -9.19 -5.84 -8.06
C ARG A 120 -9.27 -5.68 -6.54
N MET A 121 -8.14 -5.80 -5.84
CA MET A 121 -8.08 -5.61 -4.39
C MET A 121 -8.58 -4.22 -3.98
N VAL A 122 -8.06 -3.16 -4.64
CA VAL A 122 -8.49 -1.78 -4.38
C VAL A 122 -9.98 -1.58 -4.69
N ALA A 123 -10.50 -2.19 -5.74
CA ALA A 123 -11.93 -2.09 -6.07
C ALA A 123 -12.80 -2.73 -5.00
N ILE A 124 -12.41 -3.89 -4.48
CA ILE A 124 -13.09 -4.58 -3.37
C ILE A 124 -13.05 -3.72 -2.10
N ALA A 125 -11.87 -3.20 -1.73
CA ALA A 125 -11.70 -2.33 -0.58
C ALA A 125 -12.59 -1.07 -0.67
N LYS A 126 -12.58 -0.38 -1.82
CA LYS A 126 -13.47 0.77 -2.06
C LYS A 126 -14.95 0.41 -1.95
N ALA A 127 -15.35 -0.75 -2.45
CA ALA A 127 -16.73 -1.21 -2.34
C ALA A 127 -17.15 -1.44 -0.88
N ARG A 128 -16.29 -2.09 -0.08
CA ARG A 128 -16.51 -2.31 1.36
C ARG A 128 -16.61 -1.00 2.14
N ILE A 129 -15.70 -0.05 1.89
CA ILE A 129 -15.77 1.30 2.49
C ILE A 129 -17.12 1.96 2.18
N ARG A 130 -17.58 1.86 0.93
CA ARG A 130 -18.85 2.46 0.51
C ARG A 130 -20.05 1.83 1.21
N VAL A 131 -20.04 0.51 1.39
CA VAL A 131 -21.10 -0.22 2.10
C VAL A 131 -21.12 0.20 3.57
N ARG A 132 -19.97 0.22 4.24
CA ARG A 132 -19.83 0.67 5.64
C ARG A 132 -20.34 2.09 5.84
N LYS A 133 -19.87 3.06 5.05
CA LYS A 133 -20.31 4.46 5.15
C LYS A 133 -21.81 4.64 4.91
N LYS A 134 -22.41 3.82 4.03
CA LYS A 134 -23.87 3.82 3.84
C LYS A 134 -24.62 3.26 5.05
N ALA A 135 -24.06 2.27 5.75
CA ALA A 135 -24.65 1.72 6.96
C ALA A 135 -24.60 2.74 8.12
N GLU A 136 -23.46 3.38 8.34
CA GLU A 136 -23.25 4.44 9.35
C GLU A 136 -24.25 5.59 9.17
N GLN A 137 -24.41 6.08 7.93
CA GLN A 137 -25.37 7.14 7.61
C GLN A 137 -26.84 6.75 7.83
N ARG A 138 -27.17 5.45 7.77
CA ARG A 138 -28.53 4.97 8.07
C ARG A 138 -28.74 4.93 9.57
N SER A 139 -27.79 4.39 10.33
CA SER A 139 -27.88 4.35 11.80
C SER A 139 -27.96 5.75 12.41
N GLU A 140 -27.24 6.75 11.88
CA GLU A 140 -27.31 8.13 12.39
C GLU A 140 -28.67 8.80 12.17
N LYS A 141 -29.43 8.36 11.16
CA LYS A 141 -30.77 8.88 10.85
C LYS A 141 -31.89 8.19 11.64
N GLU A 142 -31.58 7.09 12.31
CA GLU A 142 -32.52 6.30 13.11
C GLU A 142 -32.42 6.60 14.62
N ILE A 143 -31.57 7.56 15.02
CA ILE A 143 -31.50 8.07 16.41
C ILE A 143 -32.62 9.12 16.59
N PRO A 144 -33.63 8.89 17.48
CA PRO A 144 -34.75 9.80 17.71
C PRO A 144 -34.36 11.15 18.33
#